data_AF-A0A0B7MEK7-F1
#
_entry.id   AF-A0A0B7MEK7-F1
#
_cell.length_a   1.000
_cell.length_b   1.000
_cell.length_c   1.000
_cell.angle_alpha   90.00
_cell.angle_beta   90.00
_cell.angle_gamma   90.00
#
_symmetry.space_group_name_H-M   'P 1'
#
loop_
_entity.id
_entity.type
_entity.pdbx_description
1 polymer ?
#
loop_
_entity_poly.entity_id
_entity_poly.type
_entity_poly.pdbx_seq_one_letter_code
_entity_poly.pdbx_strand_id
1 'polypeptide(L)'
;MRIRVCHLYPDLFNLHGDRGNLIVLCRRAEWRGIQVDVDDVSLGEKSSFIDYDFIFLGGGAEQYLDIVVKDLQVKKPCLLEAVEEGTVLLGVSLGFRGLGGSL
;
A
#
# COMPACT_ATOMS: atom_id res chain seq x y z
N MET A 1 -9.01 -14.92 -13.07
CA MET A 1 -8.04 -13.80 -12.92
C MET A 1 -8.11 -13.34 -11.48
N ARG A 2 -6.97 -13.09 -10.83
CA ARG A 2 -6.85 -12.70 -9.42
C ARG A 2 -5.96 -11.46 -9.35
N ILE A 3 -6.29 -10.53 -8.46
CA ILE A 3 -5.50 -9.34 -8.17
C ILE A 3 -4.98 -9.49 -6.74
N ARG A 4 -3.67 -9.40 -6.55
CA ARG A 4 -3.03 -9.36 -5.25
C ARG A 4 -2.77 -7.92 -4.84
N VAL A 5 -3.22 -7.55 -3.65
CA VAL A 5 -3.10 -6.21 -3.10
C VAL A 5 -2.28 -6.26 -1.83
N CYS A 6 -1.22 -5.43 -1.76
CA CYS A 6 -0.55 -5.13 -0.52
C CYS A 6 -1.21 -3.90 0.12
N HIS A 7 -1.74 -4.04 1.33
CA HIS A 7 -2.17 -2.93 2.15
C HIS A 7 -1.07 -2.56 3.13
N LEU A 8 -0.39 -1.45 2.85
CA LEU A 8 0.83 -1.04 3.51
C LEU A 8 0.54 -0.17 4.74
N TYR A 9 1.08 -0.57 5.89
CA TYR A 9 0.90 0.03 7.23
C TYR A 9 -0.57 0.19 7.67
N PRO A 10 -1.40 -0.87 7.61
CA PRO A 10 -2.84 -0.79 7.92
C PRO A 10 -3.14 -0.38 9.37
N ASP A 11 -2.20 -0.59 10.27
CA ASP A 11 -2.26 -0.28 11.69
C ASP A 11 -1.88 1.19 12.01
N LEU A 12 -1.19 1.87 11.10
CA LEU A 12 -0.69 3.24 11.29
C LEU A 12 -1.33 4.24 10.32
N PHE A 13 -1.55 3.81 9.08
CA PHE A 13 -1.99 4.62 7.93
C PHE A 13 -3.36 4.16 7.43
N ASN A 14 -4.32 4.13 8.36
CA ASN A 14 -5.71 3.80 8.10
C ASN A 14 -6.67 4.74 8.86
N LEU A 15 -6.44 6.05 8.73
CA LEU A 15 -7.32 7.06 9.29
C LEU A 15 -8.44 7.44 8.32
N HIS A 16 -9.45 8.12 8.86
CA HIS A 16 -10.53 8.76 8.10
C HIS A 16 -11.30 7.84 7.12
N GLY A 17 -11.25 6.52 7.34
CA GLY A 17 -11.97 5.56 6.51
C GLY A 17 -11.26 5.23 5.19
N ASP A 18 -9.95 5.45 5.08
CA ASP A 18 -9.19 5.19 3.84
C ASP A 18 -9.22 3.72 3.40
N ARG A 19 -9.42 2.76 4.31
CA ARG A 19 -9.76 1.37 3.98
C ARG A 19 -10.99 1.25 3.06
N GLY A 20 -11.86 2.26 3.02
CA GLY A 20 -12.96 2.37 2.07
C GLY A 20 -12.50 2.30 0.61
N ASN A 21 -11.33 2.84 0.26
CA ASN A 21 -10.77 2.71 -1.09
C ASN A 21 -10.50 1.25 -1.45
N LEU A 22 -9.93 0.48 -0.50
CA LEU A 22 -9.66 -0.93 -0.68
C LEU A 22 -10.93 -1.77 -0.78
N ILE A 23 -11.94 -1.45 0.05
CA ILE A 23 -13.27 -2.09 -0.03
C ILE A 23 -13.92 -1.82 -1.39
N VAL A 24 -13.86 -0.58 -1.88
CA VAL A 24 -14.40 -0.22 -3.21
C VAL A 24 -13.65 -0.94 -4.32
N LEU A 25 -12.32 -1.05 -4.26
CA LEU A 25 -11.52 -1.83 -5.22
C LEU A 25 -11.99 -3.29 -5.25
N CYS A 26 -12.06 -3.94 -4.08
CA CYS A 26 -12.51 -5.32 -3.95
C CYS A 26 -13.91 -5.51 -4.54
N ARG A 27 -14.86 -4.63 -4.17
CA ARG A 27 -16.25 -4.71 -4.65
C ARG A 27 -16.37 -4.53 -6.16
N ARG A 28 -15.59 -3.61 -6.74
CA ARG A 28 -15.59 -3.37 -8.19
C ARG A 28 -14.98 -4.53 -8.97
N ALA A 29 -13.96 -5.18 -8.42
CA ALA A 29 -13.35 -6.37 -9.00
C ALA A 29 -14.31 -7.56 -8.94
N GLU A 30 -14.98 -7.75 -7.80
CA GLU A 30 -15.99 -8.80 -7.60
C GLU A 30 -17.13 -8.70 -8.62
N TRP A 31 -17.66 -7.49 -8.88
CA TRP A 31 -18.68 -7.27 -9.92
C TRP A 31 -18.24 -7.67 -11.34
N ARG A 32 -16.94 -7.83 -11.56
CA ARG A 32 -16.34 -8.26 -12.83
C ARG A 32 -15.89 -9.72 -12.79
N GLY A 33 -16.21 -10.46 -11.72
CA GLY A 33 -15.76 -11.84 -11.52
C GLY A 33 -14.25 -11.97 -11.28
N ILE A 34 -13.60 -10.90 -10.80
CA ILE A 34 -12.17 -10.88 -10.49
C ILE A 34 -12.01 -11.04 -8.98
N GLN A 35 -11.27 -12.05 -8.55
CA GLN A 35 -10.94 -12.26 -7.14
C GLN A 35 -9.86 -11.26 -6.71
N VAL A 36 -9.99 -10.69 -5.52
CA VAL A 36 -8.98 -9.81 -4.92
C VAL A 36 -8.53 -10.40 -3.60
N ASP A 37 -7.22 -10.48 -3.41
CA ASP A 37 -6.60 -10.96 -2.19
C ASP A 37 -5.75 -9.85 -1.60
N VAL A 38 -6.03 -9.52 -0.34
CA VAL A 38 -5.37 -8.44 0.37
C VAL A 38 -4.45 -9.04 1.41
N ASP A 39 -3.17 -8.73 1.29
CA ASP A 39 -2.16 -9.00 2.30
C ASP A 39 -1.80 -7.68 3.00
N ASP A 40 -1.82 -7.68 4.33
CA ASP A 40 -1.42 -6.55 5.16
C ASP A 40 0.09 -6.63 5.41
N VAL A 41 0.81 -5.52 5.24
CA VAL A 41 2.27 -5.42 5.50
C VAL A 41 2.55 -4.19 6.35
N SER A 42 3.13 -4.38 7.53
CA SER A 42 3.42 -3.31 8.49
C SER A 42 4.93 -3.04 8.67
N LEU A 43 5.26 -2.23 9.68
CA LEU A 43 6.63 -1.83 10.03
C LEU A 43 7.52 -3.04 10.30
N GLY A 44 8.74 -3.00 9.77
CA GLY A 44 9.73 -4.07 9.96
C GLY A 44 9.43 -5.39 9.24
N GLU A 45 8.21 -5.57 8.71
CA GLU A 45 7.86 -6.75 7.92
C GLU A 45 8.47 -6.68 6.54
N LYS A 46 8.97 -7.82 6.06
CA LYS A 46 9.51 -7.97 4.72
C LYS A 46 8.41 -8.51 3.81
N SER A 47 8.30 -7.96 2.61
CA SER A 47 7.40 -8.46 1.58
C SER A 47 8.08 -8.40 0.23
N SER A 48 7.78 -9.37 -0.63
CA SER A 48 8.18 -9.36 -2.04
C SER A 48 7.18 -8.50 -2.80
N PHE A 49 7.47 -7.20 -2.95
CA PHE A 49 6.50 -6.26 -3.51
C PHE A 49 6.14 -6.54 -4.98
N ILE A 50 7.03 -7.20 -5.71
CA ILE A 50 6.83 -7.67 -7.09
C ILE A 50 5.72 -8.73 -7.22
N ASP A 51 5.34 -9.39 -6.12
CA ASP A 51 4.26 -10.39 -6.15
C ASP A 51 2.85 -9.77 -6.10
N TYR A 52 2.74 -8.43 -5.98
CA TYR A 52 1.48 -7.71 -5.92
C TYR A 52 1.19 -6.98 -7.23
N ASP A 53 -0.08 -6.94 -7.62
CA ASP A 53 -0.54 -6.12 -8.74
C ASP A 53 -0.80 -4.67 -8.29
N PHE A 54 -1.11 -4.48 -7.01
CA PHE A 54 -1.50 -3.20 -6.44
C PHE A 54 -0.96 -3.03 -5.01
N ILE A 55 -0.44 -1.86 -4.69
CA ILE A 55 -0.01 -1.47 -3.35
C ILE A 55 -0.82 -0.25 -2.92
N PHE A 56 -1.47 -0.34 -1.76
CA PHE A 56 -2.26 0.71 -1.18
C PHE A 56 -1.60 1.24 0.11
N LEU A 57 -1.36 2.54 0.16
CA LEU A 57 -0.96 3.26 1.37
C LEU A 57 -1.97 4.37 1.67
N GLY A 58 -2.77 4.17 2.72
CA GLY A 58 -3.76 5.15 3.17
C GLY A 58 -3.14 6.38 3.84
N GLY A 59 -3.96 7.23 4.42
CA GLY A 59 -3.54 8.33 5.28
C GLY A 59 -3.33 7.89 6.72
N GLY A 60 -2.33 8.46 7.37
CA GLY A 60 -2.02 8.24 8.80
C GLY A 60 -2.07 9.53 9.61
N ALA A 61 -1.72 9.43 10.90
CA ALA A 61 -1.49 10.60 11.74
C ALA A 61 -0.05 11.10 11.59
N GLU A 62 0.16 12.41 11.72
CA GLU A 62 1.50 13.03 11.61
C GLU A 62 2.51 12.40 12.60
N GLN A 63 2.07 11.98 13.79
CA GLN A 63 2.93 11.36 14.80
C GLN A 63 3.59 10.04 14.34
N TYR A 64 3.04 9.37 13.33
CA TYR A 64 3.60 8.12 12.77
C TYR A 64 4.38 8.35 11.47
N LEU A 65 4.39 9.57 10.93
CA LEU A 65 5.00 9.85 9.64
C LEU A 65 6.51 9.54 9.65
N ASP A 66 7.21 9.97 10.69
CA ASP A 66 8.67 9.78 10.78
C ASP A 66 9.08 8.31 10.82
N ILE A 67 8.35 7.47 11.56
CA ILE A 67 8.66 6.03 11.64
C ILE A 67 8.32 5.31 10.33
N VAL A 68 7.21 5.68 9.68
CA VAL A 68 6.81 5.12 8.38
C VAL A 68 7.78 5.53 7.28
N VAL A 69 8.22 6.79 7.21
CA VAL A 69 9.21 7.25 6.24
C VAL A 69 10.53 6.50 6.40
N LYS A 70 11.00 6.27 7.63
CA LYS A 70 12.23 5.51 7.88
C LYS A 70 12.12 4.06 7.38
N ASP A 71 10.99 3.42 7.62
CA ASP A 71 10.76 2.05 7.17
C ASP A 71 10.54 1.95 5.64
N LEU A 72 9.88 2.94 5.04
CA LEU A 72 9.76 3.09 3.58
C LEU A 72 11.12 3.25 2.91
N GLN A 73 12.07 3.99 3.51
CA GLN A 73 13.44 4.09 2.98
C GLN A 73 14.16 2.74 2.93
N VAL A 74 13.88 1.86 3.90
CA VAL A 74 14.41 0.48 3.88
C VAL A 74 13.73 -0.36 2.79
N LYS A 75 12.42 -0.19 2.59
CA LYS A 75 11.62 -0.90 1.58
C LYS A 75 11.75 -0.33 0.16
N LYS A 76 12.32 0.88 0.01
CA LYS A 76 12.42 1.64 -1.24
C LYS A 76 12.94 0.83 -2.42
N PRO A 77 14.08 0.10 -2.34
CA PRO A 77 14.60 -0.61 -3.49
C PRO A 77 13.58 -1.61 -4.07
N CYS A 78 12.94 -2.40 -3.19
CA CYS A 78 11.95 -3.39 -3.59
C CYS A 78 10.63 -2.76 -4.06
N LEU A 79 10.23 -1.61 -3.49
CA LEU A 79 9.05 -0.87 -3.95
C LEU A 79 9.26 -0.27 -5.36
N LEU A 80 10.44 0.29 -5.62
CA LEU A 80 10.77 0.85 -6.94
C LEU A 80 10.84 -0.25 -8.00
N GLU A 81 11.50 -1.36 -7.70
CA GLU A 81 11.53 -2.54 -8.57
C GLU A 81 10.12 -3.02 -8.91
N ALA A 82 9.25 -3.16 -7.91
CA ALA A 82 7.86 -3.57 -8.15
C ALA A 82 7.10 -2.60 -9.07
N VAL A 83 7.28 -1.28 -8.88
CA VAL A 83 6.65 -0.26 -9.74
C VAL A 83 7.20 -0.31 -11.16
N GLU A 84 8.51 -0.51 -11.34
CA GLU A 84 9.15 -0.67 -12.65
C GLU A 84 8.62 -1.92 -13.39
N GLU A 85 8.32 -2.99 -12.66
CA GLU A 85 7.72 -4.23 -13.17
C GLU A 85 6.19 -4.13 -13.38
N GLY A 86 5.59 -2.96 -13.14
CA GLY A 86 4.20 -2.66 -13.46
C GLY A 86 3.22 -2.74 -12.28
N THR A 87 3.71 -2.90 -11.05
CA THR A 87 2.89 -2.81 -9.84
C THR A 87 2.32 -1.41 -9.69
N VAL A 88 1.01 -1.29 -9.47
CA VAL A 88 0.36 0.00 -9.26
C VAL A 88 0.47 0.42 -7.80
N LEU A 89 1.07 1.58 -7.52
CA LEU A 89 1.17 2.15 -6.18
C LEU A 89 0.21 3.34 -6.00
N LEU A 90 -0.70 3.26 -5.02
CA LEU A 90 -1.62 4.33 -4.64
C LEU A 90 -1.31 4.82 -3.22
N GLY A 91 -0.85 6.07 -3.09
CA GLY A 91 -0.73 6.78 -1.82
C GLY A 91 -1.85 7.80 -1.63
N VAL A 92 -2.40 7.89 -0.42
CA VAL A 92 -3.45 8.86 -0.06
C VAL A 92 -2.97 9.81 1.04
N SER A 93 -3.18 11.12 0.88
CA SER A 93 -2.89 12.14 1.91
C SER A 93 -1.45 12.04 2.47
N LEU A 94 -1.29 11.88 3.79
CA LEU A 94 0.01 11.69 4.44
C LEU A 94 0.75 10.43 3.96
N GLY A 95 0.03 9.40 3.47
CA GLY A 95 0.64 8.27 2.78
C GLY A 95 1.39 8.69 1.52
N PHE A 96 0.75 9.50 0.67
CA PHE A 96 1.40 10.07 -0.52
C PHE A 96 2.59 10.97 -0.15
N ARG A 97 2.45 11.80 0.89
CA ARG A 97 3.57 12.61 1.40
C ARG A 97 4.73 11.72 1.89
N GLY A 98 4.41 10.63 2.60
CA GLY A 98 5.38 9.65 3.06
C GLY A 98 6.16 9.04 1.90
N LEU A 99 5.47 8.69 0.80
CA LEU A 99 6.12 8.23 -0.44
C LEU A 99 7.04 9.30 -1.01
N GLY A 100 6.59 10.55 -1.17
CA GLY A 100 7.43 11.62 -1.74
C GLY A 100 8.65 12.01 -0.90
N GLY A 101 8.63 11.73 0.41
CA GLY A 101 9.79 11.90 1.30
C GLY A 101 10.70 10.68 1.38
N SER A 102 10.31 9.55 0.77
CA SER A 102 11.03 8.27 0.87
C SER A 102 11.51 7.69 -0.46
N LEU A 103 10.65 7.66 -1.48
CA LEU A 103 10.94 7.17 -2.83
C LEU A 103 11.62 8.25 -3.68
#